data_AF-A0A553PU27-F1
#
_entry.id   AF-A0A553PU27-F1
#
_cell.length_a   1.000
_cell.length_b   1.000
_cell.length_c   1.000
_cell.angle_alpha   90.00
_cell.angle_beta   90.00
_cell.angle_gamma   90.00
#
_symmetry.space_group_name_H-M   'P 1'
#
loop_
_entity.id
_entity.type
_entity.pdbx_description
1 polymer ?
#
loop_
_entity_poly.entity_id
_entity_poly.type
_entity_poly.pdbx_seq_one_letter_code
_entity_poly.pdbx_strand_id
1 'polypeptide(L)'
;MEKAPGANLPSICGSNTGQHMYIDIGKTAMNTAMINFMFMAPAMGATMGMTSMRTWDIKVTQFKFSDPGNPPPGCLQYHSGMAGRIRTFNYDAMASTHIASQNYQVCIRQEPGYSCIQYTVCADMTGFTLDVATIAGAAVDTGCTSDFIEISGSSALCNQGTLTSRYCGTNLNTAAMAMADTSICDCTAPFRVGIFTDKMADTGVAAMPASKGLCLEYKQLP
;
A
#
# COMPACT_ATOMS: atom_id res chain seq x y z
N MET A 1 16.85 0.08 14.85
CA MET A 1 16.16 -1.17 15.22
C MET A 1 15.87 -1.91 13.92
N GLU A 2 16.64 -2.95 13.62
CA GLU A 2 16.49 -3.77 12.41
C GLU A 2 15.31 -4.72 12.64
N LYS A 3 14.27 -4.66 11.78
CA LYS A 3 13.10 -5.53 11.89
C LYS A 3 13.56 -6.97 11.60
N ALA A 4 13.35 -7.87 12.56
CA ALA A 4 13.80 -9.25 12.53
C ALA A 4 13.28 -10.04 11.30
N PRO A 5 13.99 -11.12 10.87
CA PRO A 5 13.50 -12.05 9.86
C PRO A 5 12.19 -12.69 10.34
N GLY A 6 11.15 -12.66 9.50
CA GLY A 6 9.78 -13.07 9.87
C GLY A 6 8.82 -11.91 10.13
N ALA A 7 9.03 -10.74 9.52
CA ALA A 7 7.97 -9.74 9.38
C ALA A 7 6.67 -10.45 8.96
N ASN A 8 5.56 -10.22 9.66
CA ASN A 8 4.24 -10.75 9.28
C ASN A 8 3.97 -10.36 7.83
N LEU A 9 4.25 -11.28 6.90
CA LEU A 9 3.98 -11.09 5.49
C LEU A 9 2.46 -11.05 5.34
N PRO A 10 1.90 -10.05 4.66
CA PRO A 10 0.46 -9.99 4.50
C PRO A 10 -0.02 -11.19 3.71
N SER A 11 -1.13 -11.77 4.15
CA SER A 11 -1.92 -12.61 3.28
C SER A 11 -2.56 -11.72 2.22
N ILE A 12 -2.44 -12.10 0.94
CA ILE A 12 -3.02 -11.37 -0.18
C ILE A 12 -3.98 -12.24 -0.97
N CYS A 13 -4.95 -11.60 -1.62
CA CYS A 13 -5.94 -12.25 -2.47
C CYS A 13 -6.34 -11.35 -3.64
N GLY A 14 -7.15 -11.91 -4.55
CA GLY A 14 -7.67 -11.23 -5.73
C GLY A 14 -6.60 -10.87 -6.76
N SER A 15 -6.74 -9.72 -7.44
CA SER A 15 -5.92 -9.38 -8.61
C SER A 15 -4.66 -8.60 -8.23
N ASN A 16 -3.49 -9.19 -8.50
CA ASN A 16 -2.18 -8.64 -8.12
C ASN A 16 -1.17 -8.65 -9.27
N THR A 17 -1.64 -8.63 -10.52
CA THR A 17 -0.77 -8.66 -11.70
C THR A 17 0.20 -7.47 -11.70
N GLY A 18 1.47 -7.75 -11.90
CA GLY A 18 2.54 -6.73 -11.90
C GLY A 18 2.95 -6.23 -10.51
N GLN A 19 2.40 -6.79 -9.44
CA GLN A 19 2.84 -6.53 -8.06
C GLN A 19 3.99 -7.47 -7.67
N HIS A 20 4.77 -7.07 -6.67
CA HIS A 20 5.90 -7.85 -6.16
C HIS A 20 6.00 -7.79 -4.64
N MET A 21 6.79 -8.70 -4.07
CA MET A 21 7.16 -8.72 -2.66
C MET A 21 8.65 -9.02 -2.52
N TYR A 22 9.33 -8.29 -1.65
CA TYR A 22 10.67 -8.60 -1.15
C TYR A 22 10.54 -9.25 0.22
N ILE A 23 11.17 -10.41 0.37
CA ILE A 23 11.10 -11.22 1.58
C ILE A 23 12.53 -11.48 2.04
N ASP A 24 12.86 -11.02 3.25
CA ASP A 24 14.11 -11.40 3.90
C ASP A 24 13.97 -12.82 4.45
N ILE A 25 14.70 -13.74 3.82
CA ILE A 25 14.70 -15.15 4.16
C ILE A 25 15.68 -15.45 5.30
N GLY A 26 16.65 -14.58 5.56
CA GLY A 26 17.76 -14.81 6.48
C GLY A 26 19.06 -15.23 5.77
N LYS A 27 20.12 -15.39 6.57
CA LYS A 27 21.52 -15.50 6.09
C LYS A 27 22.06 -16.94 6.00
N THR A 28 21.29 -17.94 6.43
CA THR A 28 21.75 -19.33 6.52
C THR A 28 21.13 -20.19 5.43
N ALA A 29 21.82 -21.25 5.01
CA ALA A 29 21.31 -22.18 4.00
C ALA A 29 20.08 -22.98 4.45
N MET A 30 19.77 -22.97 5.76
CA MET A 30 18.59 -23.64 6.33
C MET A 30 17.34 -22.76 6.29
N ASN A 31 17.49 -21.47 5.97
CA ASN A 31 16.37 -20.57 5.85
C ASN A 31 15.53 -20.90 4.62
N THR A 32 14.21 -21.04 4.79
CA THR A 32 13.28 -21.30 3.71
C THR A 32 12.19 -20.23 3.68
N ALA A 33 11.66 -19.96 2.49
CA ALA A 33 10.43 -19.22 2.28
C ALA A 33 9.36 -20.20 1.78
N MET A 34 8.14 -20.10 2.31
CA MET A 34 7.00 -20.88 1.84
C MET A 34 5.90 -19.96 1.33
N ILE A 35 5.33 -20.31 0.18
CA ILE A 35 4.15 -19.65 -0.37
C ILE A 35 2.99 -20.61 -0.14
N ASN A 36 2.10 -20.25 0.77
CA ASN A 36 0.92 -21.06 1.10
C ASN A 36 -0.29 -20.53 0.34
N PHE A 37 -1.02 -21.43 -0.32
CA PHE A 37 -2.28 -21.11 -0.99
C PHE A 37 -3.45 -21.64 -0.16
N MET A 38 -4.37 -20.75 0.20
CA MET A 38 -5.60 -21.10 0.90
C MET A 38 -6.80 -20.87 -0.02
N PHE A 39 -7.57 -21.93 -0.24
CA PHE A 39 -8.80 -21.89 -1.04
C PHE A 39 -9.99 -22.09 -0.10
N MET A 40 -10.84 -21.07 0.03
CA MET A 40 -12.11 -21.23 0.75
C MET A 40 -13.06 -22.08 -0.10
N ALA A 41 -13.66 -23.10 0.52
CA ALA A 41 -14.76 -23.82 -0.08
C ALA A 41 -15.94 -22.84 -0.30
N PRO A 42 -16.72 -22.98 -1.40
CA PRO A 42 -17.93 -22.18 -1.57
C PRO A 42 -18.84 -22.37 -0.35
N ALA A 43 -19.43 -21.28 0.13
CA ALA A 43 -20.39 -21.33 1.23
C ALA A 43 -21.51 -22.32 0.91
N MET A 44 -21.94 -23.11 1.88
CA MET A 44 -23.08 -24.03 1.72
C MET A 44 -24.30 -23.26 1.18
N GLY A 45 -24.79 -23.64 0.00
CA GLY A 45 -25.92 -22.98 -0.67
C GLY A 45 -25.53 -21.96 -1.76
N ALA A 46 -24.24 -21.68 -1.97
CA ALA A 46 -23.80 -20.97 -3.17
C ALA A 46 -23.93 -21.89 -4.39
N THR A 47 -24.70 -21.46 -5.40
CA THR A 47 -24.84 -22.18 -6.68
C THR A 47 -23.46 -22.51 -7.24
N MET A 48 -23.22 -23.80 -7.55
CA MET A 48 -22.00 -24.34 -8.15
C MET A 48 -21.79 -23.79 -9.58
N GLY A 49 -21.49 -22.50 -9.70
CA GLY A 49 -21.36 -21.81 -10.99
C GLY A 49 -20.28 -20.73 -11.02
N MET A 50 -19.64 -20.42 -9.88
CA MET A 50 -18.45 -19.56 -9.86
C MET A 50 -17.25 -20.36 -9.39
N THR A 51 -16.82 -21.30 -10.22
CA THR A 51 -15.39 -21.63 -10.28
C THR A 51 -14.69 -20.37 -10.81
N SER A 52 -14.36 -19.43 -9.92
CA SER A 52 -13.40 -18.40 -10.28
C SER A 52 -12.15 -19.15 -10.73
N MET A 53 -11.82 -19.09 -12.02
CA MET A 53 -10.58 -19.65 -12.53
C MET A 53 -9.45 -18.86 -11.87
N ARG A 54 -8.88 -19.43 -10.82
CA ARG A 54 -7.74 -18.85 -10.11
C ARG A 54 -6.51 -19.21 -10.91
N THR A 55 -5.85 -18.19 -11.44
CA THR A 55 -4.60 -18.33 -12.20
C THR A 55 -3.56 -17.42 -11.56
N TRP A 56 -2.33 -17.91 -11.49
CA TRP A 56 -1.19 -17.13 -11.02
C TRP A 56 0.05 -17.58 -11.79
N ASP A 57 0.84 -16.59 -12.24
CA ASP A 57 2.19 -16.80 -12.73
C ASP A 57 3.14 -16.10 -11.76
N ILE A 58 3.94 -16.87 -11.03
CA ILE A 58 4.84 -16.36 -9.98
C ILE A 58 6.27 -16.60 -10.40
N LYS A 59 7.03 -15.53 -10.54
CA LYS A 59 8.49 -15.57 -10.71
C LYS A 59 9.15 -15.30 -9.37
N VAL A 60 10.02 -16.22 -8.94
CA VAL A 60 10.85 -16.06 -7.74
C VAL A 60 12.30 -15.84 -8.16
N THR A 61 12.98 -14.89 -7.53
CA THR A 61 14.40 -14.60 -7.75
C THR A 61 15.05 -14.29 -6.42
N GLN A 62 16.19 -14.92 -6.15
CA GLN A 62 16.96 -14.69 -4.93
C GLN A 62 18.09 -13.72 -5.21
N PHE A 63 18.23 -12.72 -4.33
CA PHE A 63 19.32 -11.75 -4.37
C PHE A 63 20.27 -11.99 -3.20
N LYS A 64 21.55 -11.67 -3.37
CA LYS A 64 22.50 -11.70 -2.25
C LYS A 64 22.25 -10.48 -1.39
N PHE A 65 22.33 -10.60 -0.07
CA PHE A 65 22.12 -9.48 0.85
C PHE A 65 23.00 -8.25 0.53
N SER A 66 24.22 -8.48 0.04
CA SER A 66 25.18 -7.43 -0.32
C SER A 66 24.87 -6.69 -1.63
N ASP A 67 23.82 -7.07 -2.36
CA ASP A 67 23.52 -6.44 -3.64
C ASP A 67 23.03 -4.99 -3.40
N PRO A 68 23.66 -3.98 -4.01
CA PRO A 68 23.38 -2.56 -3.74
C PRO A 68 21.99 -2.11 -4.20
N GLY A 69 21.28 -2.93 -4.98
CA GLY A 69 19.90 -2.71 -5.40
C GLY A 69 18.86 -3.29 -4.45
N ASN A 70 19.28 -3.91 -3.33
CA ASN A 70 18.34 -4.50 -2.40
C ASN A 70 17.52 -3.44 -1.65
N PRO A 71 16.25 -3.76 -1.32
CA PRO A 71 15.47 -2.93 -0.45
C PRO A 71 16.10 -2.81 0.94
N PRO A 72 15.94 -1.64 1.61
CA PRO A 72 16.22 -1.53 3.03
C PRO A 72 15.38 -2.51 3.86
N PRO A 73 15.83 -2.91 5.05
CA PRO A 73 15.03 -3.73 5.96
C PRO A 73 13.64 -3.14 6.21
N GLY A 74 12.63 -4.02 6.26
CA GLY A 74 11.24 -3.68 6.53
C GLY A 74 10.39 -3.28 5.33
N CYS A 75 10.96 -3.17 4.12
CA CYS A 75 10.24 -2.87 2.88
C CYS A 75 9.69 -4.15 2.25
N LEU A 76 8.36 -4.28 2.14
CA LEU A 76 7.74 -5.39 1.42
C LEU A 76 7.71 -5.11 -0.09
N GLN A 77 7.41 -3.88 -0.48
CA GLN A 77 7.54 -3.42 -1.85
C GLN A 77 8.69 -2.43 -1.93
N TYR A 78 9.43 -2.48 -3.04
CA TYR A 78 10.52 -1.56 -3.30
C TYR A 78 10.49 -1.11 -4.74
N HIS A 79 10.47 0.20 -4.91
CA HIS A 79 10.47 0.87 -6.20
C HIS A 79 11.74 1.70 -6.35
N SER A 80 12.20 1.84 -7.59
CA SER A 80 13.36 2.65 -7.96
C SER A 80 12.99 3.56 -9.12
N GLY A 81 13.81 4.58 -9.36
CA GLY A 81 13.59 5.56 -10.42
C GLY A 81 12.92 6.83 -9.91
N MET A 82 12.91 7.82 -10.78
CA MET A 82 12.46 9.18 -10.46
C MET A 82 10.94 9.31 -10.39
N ALA A 83 10.20 8.36 -10.95
CA ALA A 83 8.75 8.32 -10.89
C ALA A 83 8.25 6.88 -11.00
N GLY A 84 7.05 6.64 -10.50
CA GLY A 84 6.41 5.34 -10.59
C GLY A 84 5.04 5.33 -9.95
N ARG A 85 4.47 4.13 -9.85
CA ARG A 85 3.11 3.92 -9.36
C ARG A 85 3.11 2.90 -8.23
N ILE A 86 2.38 3.22 -7.17
CA ILE A 86 2.15 2.40 -5.99
C ILE A 86 0.67 2.07 -5.95
N ARG A 87 0.34 0.80 -5.72
CA ARG A 87 -1.04 0.36 -5.54
C ARG A 87 -1.08 -0.63 -4.40
N THR A 88 -2.11 -0.57 -3.58
CA THR A 88 -2.39 -1.64 -2.61
C THR A 88 -2.62 -2.96 -3.35
N PHE A 89 -2.31 -4.08 -2.69
CA PHE A 89 -2.74 -5.39 -3.18
C PHE A 89 -4.26 -5.43 -3.39
N ASN A 90 -4.70 -6.24 -4.35
CA ASN A 90 -6.09 -6.38 -4.81
C ASN A 90 -6.72 -5.13 -5.47
N TYR A 91 -6.00 -4.02 -5.65
CA TYR A 91 -6.60 -2.78 -6.18
C TYR A 91 -7.23 -2.93 -7.58
N ASP A 92 -6.64 -3.78 -8.43
CA ASP A 92 -7.08 -3.95 -9.82
C ASP A 92 -8.31 -4.86 -9.96
N ALA A 93 -8.76 -5.52 -8.89
CA ALA A 93 -9.93 -6.39 -8.96
C ALA A 93 -11.21 -5.54 -9.15
N MET A 94 -12.06 -5.94 -10.11
CA MET A 94 -13.33 -5.28 -10.36
C MET A 94 -14.27 -5.41 -9.14
N ALA A 95 -14.93 -4.30 -8.77
CA ALA A 95 -15.89 -4.23 -7.66
C ALA A 95 -15.35 -4.86 -6.36
N SER A 96 -14.10 -4.55 -6.03
CA SER A 96 -13.40 -5.12 -4.87
C SER A 96 -13.18 -4.09 -3.77
N THR A 97 -12.90 -4.59 -2.57
CA THR A 97 -12.43 -3.82 -1.43
C THR A 97 -10.93 -4.03 -1.28
N HIS A 98 -10.23 -3.11 -0.63
CA HIS A 98 -8.88 -3.43 -0.16
C HIS A 98 -8.93 -4.61 0.80
N ILE A 99 -7.77 -5.23 0.99
CA ILE A 99 -7.60 -6.37 1.87
C ILE A 99 -7.53 -5.87 3.31
N ALA A 100 -8.23 -6.53 4.23
CA ALA A 100 -8.12 -6.28 5.67
C ALA A 100 -6.82 -6.85 6.26
N SER A 101 -6.46 -6.40 7.46
CA SER A 101 -5.34 -6.89 8.27
C SER A 101 -3.98 -6.77 7.57
N GLN A 102 -3.78 -5.68 6.86
CA GLN A 102 -2.52 -5.39 6.18
C GLN A 102 -1.65 -4.49 7.08
N ASN A 103 -0.37 -4.81 7.17
CA ASN A 103 0.63 -3.93 7.78
C ASN A 103 1.96 -4.14 7.07
N TYR A 104 2.21 -3.35 6.04
CA TYR A 104 3.43 -3.43 5.25
C TYR A 104 3.91 -2.05 4.81
N GLN A 105 5.14 -2.01 4.32
CA GLN A 105 5.78 -0.78 3.88
C GLN A 105 6.12 -0.90 2.39
N VAL A 106 5.74 0.12 1.65
CA VAL A 106 6.24 0.38 0.30
C VAL A 106 7.39 1.37 0.44
N CYS A 107 8.54 1.03 -0.11
CA CYS A 107 9.72 1.88 -0.06
C CYS A 107 10.11 2.34 -1.45
N ILE A 108 10.62 3.55 -1.54
CA ILE A 108 11.10 4.13 -2.79
C ILE A 108 12.56 4.49 -2.59
N ARG A 109 13.42 4.04 -3.52
CA ARG A 109 14.83 4.40 -3.52
C ARG A 109 14.97 5.89 -3.81
N GLN A 110 15.61 6.63 -2.91
CA GLN A 110 16.02 8.00 -3.19
C GLN A 110 17.08 7.99 -4.30
N GLU A 111 16.79 8.64 -5.42
CA GLU A 111 17.73 8.73 -6.53
C GLU A 111 18.76 9.85 -6.26
N PRO A 112 20.01 9.72 -6.77
CA PRO A 112 21.03 10.75 -6.56
C PRO A 112 20.58 12.13 -7.05
N GLY A 113 20.75 13.14 -6.22
CA GLY A 113 20.37 14.52 -6.54
C GLY A 113 18.88 14.85 -6.32
N TYR A 114 18.12 13.94 -5.69
CA TYR A 114 16.71 14.14 -5.31
C TYR A 114 16.59 14.18 -3.78
N SER A 115 15.90 15.19 -3.25
CA SER A 115 15.73 15.41 -1.80
C SER A 115 14.29 15.26 -1.31
N CYS A 116 13.31 15.34 -2.22
CA CYS A 116 11.91 15.19 -1.89
C CYS A 116 11.20 14.21 -2.83
N ILE A 117 10.01 13.76 -2.44
CA ILE A 117 9.11 12.95 -3.23
C ILE A 117 7.69 13.50 -3.10
N GLN A 118 7.01 13.63 -4.23
CA GLN A 118 5.62 14.06 -4.32
C GLN A 118 4.76 12.87 -4.71
N TYR A 119 3.64 12.68 -4.02
CA TYR A 119 2.63 11.68 -4.27
C TYR A 119 1.34 12.34 -4.76
N THR A 120 0.75 11.78 -5.80
CA THR A 120 -0.54 12.20 -6.36
C THR A 120 -1.42 10.98 -6.57
N VAL A 121 -2.72 11.14 -6.37
CA VAL A 121 -3.68 10.08 -6.68
C VAL A 121 -3.67 9.78 -8.19
N CYS A 122 -3.68 8.50 -8.56
CA CYS A 122 -3.68 8.10 -9.97
C CYS A 122 -4.95 8.60 -10.68
N ALA A 123 -4.79 9.43 -11.71
CA ALA A 123 -5.90 10.10 -12.39
C ALA A 123 -6.78 9.17 -13.24
N ASP A 124 -6.26 8.01 -13.63
CA ASP A 124 -6.92 7.03 -14.50
C ASP A 124 -7.80 6.02 -13.74
N MET A 125 -7.92 6.15 -12.42
CA MET A 125 -8.64 5.20 -11.56
C MET A 125 -9.45 5.92 -10.48
N THR A 126 -10.27 5.16 -9.76
CA THR A 126 -11.01 5.59 -8.55
C THR A 126 -10.12 6.19 -7.45
N GLY A 127 -8.80 6.08 -7.57
CA GLY A 127 -7.85 6.84 -6.78
C GLY A 127 -7.60 6.27 -5.40
N PHE A 128 -8.07 6.97 -4.36
CA PHE A 128 -7.76 6.76 -2.95
C PHE A 128 -9.03 6.66 -2.11
N THR A 129 -9.25 5.52 -1.46
CA THR A 129 -10.38 5.29 -0.53
C THR A 129 -9.95 4.31 0.57
N LEU A 130 -9.96 4.78 1.82
CA LEU A 130 -9.66 4.01 3.04
C LEU A 130 -10.59 4.50 4.16
N ASP A 131 -11.15 3.62 4.98
CA ASP A 131 -12.06 3.99 6.08
C ASP A 131 -13.30 4.80 5.63
N VAL A 132 -13.83 4.50 4.44
CA VAL A 132 -14.95 5.26 3.86
C VAL A 132 -16.29 4.95 4.52
N ALA A 133 -16.36 3.99 5.45
CA ALA A 133 -17.56 3.72 6.22
C ALA A 133 -17.88 4.85 7.22
N THR A 134 -16.89 5.69 7.56
CA THR A 134 -17.00 6.68 8.63
C THR A 134 -16.69 8.12 8.19
N ILE A 135 -15.96 8.32 7.09
CA ILE A 135 -15.42 9.64 6.70
C ILE A 135 -15.85 10.03 5.28
N ALA A 136 -16.54 11.17 5.17
CA ALA A 136 -16.74 11.88 3.90
C ALA A 136 -15.62 12.90 3.68
N GLY A 137 -14.85 12.76 2.59
CA GLY A 137 -13.68 13.59 2.31
C GLY A 137 -12.40 13.01 2.92
N ALA A 138 -11.38 13.84 3.07
CA ALA A 138 -10.11 13.45 3.68
C ALA A 138 -10.16 13.49 5.21
N ALA A 139 -9.48 12.57 5.86
CA ALA A 139 -9.11 12.67 7.27
C ALA A 139 -7.60 12.46 7.42
N VAL A 140 -7.05 12.99 8.52
CA VAL A 140 -5.61 13.00 8.78
C VAL A 140 -5.27 12.68 10.22
N ASP A 141 -4.06 12.15 10.44
CA ASP A 141 -3.45 11.90 11.74
C ASP A 141 -4.38 11.18 12.73
N THR A 142 -4.83 11.85 13.79
CA THR A 142 -5.70 11.26 14.82
C THR A 142 -7.10 10.92 14.31
N GLY A 143 -7.50 11.46 13.16
CA GLY A 143 -8.73 11.08 12.47
C GLY A 143 -8.62 9.74 11.72
N CYS A 144 -7.41 9.19 11.59
CA CYS A 144 -7.12 7.97 10.84
C CYS A 144 -6.67 6.85 11.78
N THR A 145 -7.64 6.17 12.38
CA THR A 145 -7.40 5.14 13.41
C THR A 145 -7.62 3.71 12.94
N SER A 146 -8.51 3.50 11.97
CA SER A 146 -8.82 2.17 11.42
C SER A 146 -7.93 1.87 10.22
N ASP A 147 -8.24 2.45 9.06
CA ASP A 147 -7.53 2.18 7.82
C ASP A 147 -6.86 3.43 7.28
N PHE A 148 -5.54 3.38 7.05
CA PHE A 148 -4.78 4.55 6.67
C PHE A 148 -3.47 4.21 5.96
N ILE A 149 -2.94 5.21 5.27
CA ILE A 149 -1.52 5.23 4.93
C ILE A 149 -0.74 6.13 5.85
N GLU A 150 0.51 5.78 6.08
CA GLU A 150 1.46 6.60 6.81
C GLU A 150 2.58 7.08 5.88
N ILE A 151 2.72 8.40 5.75
CA ILE A 151 3.83 9.08 5.08
C ILE A 151 4.37 10.11 6.08
N SER A 152 5.31 9.68 6.91
CA SER A 152 5.73 10.43 8.10
C SER A 152 6.30 11.80 7.77
N GLY A 153 5.79 12.84 8.39
CA GLY A 153 6.33 14.20 8.24
C GLY A 153 6.16 14.78 6.84
N SER A 154 5.09 14.39 6.15
CA SER A 154 4.74 14.95 4.84
C SER A 154 3.81 16.15 4.95
N SER A 155 3.62 16.89 3.88
CA SER A 155 2.81 18.12 3.85
C SER A 155 2.25 18.37 2.45
N ALA A 156 1.41 19.40 2.28
CA ALA A 156 0.84 19.74 0.97
C ALA A 156 1.87 20.30 -0.02
N LEU A 157 2.96 20.86 0.48
CA LEU A 157 4.01 21.53 -0.30
C LEU A 157 5.38 21.14 0.25
N CYS A 158 6.32 20.84 -0.63
CA CYS A 158 7.66 20.42 -0.21
C CYS A 158 8.35 21.46 0.68
N ASN A 159 8.98 21.00 1.77
CA ASN A 159 9.70 21.83 2.74
C ASN A 159 8.87 22.94 3.41
N GLN A 160 7.53 22.88 3.32
CA GLN A 160 6.64 23.90 3.83
C GLN A 160 5.36 23.29 4.41
N GLY A 161 4.66 24.10 5.21
CA GLY A 161 3.34 23.77 5.73
C GLY A 161 3.36 22.93 7.00
N THR A 162 2.16 22.62 7.46
CA THR A 162 1.94 21.75 8.62
C THR A 162 2.25 20.32 8.24
N LEU A 163 3.03 19.65 9.09
CA LEU A 163 3.35 18.24 8.89
C LEU A 163 2.15 17.37 9.28
N THR A 164 1.89 16.39 8.44
CA THR A 164 0.89 15.34 8.61
C THR A 164 1.57 14.01 8.35
N SER A 165 1.12 12.96 9.02
CA SER A 165 1.74 11.64 8.90
C SER A 165 0.76 10.56 8.46
N ARG A 166 -0.54 10.70 8.77
CA ARG A 166 -1.54 9.69 8.37
C ARG A 166 -2.63 10.27 7.50
N TYR A 167 -3.10 9.47 6.56
CA TYR A 167 -4.12 9.85 5.58
C TYR A 167 -5.12 8.71 5.39
N CYS A 168 -6.40 9.06 5.37
CA CYS A 168 -7.53 8.16 5.17
C CYS A 168 -8.75 8.95 4.66
N GLY A 169 -9.86 8.26 4.46
CA GLY A 169 -11.10 8.81 3.89
C GLY A 169 -11.20 8.58 2.38
N THR A 170 -12.03 9.39 1.72
CA THR A 170 -12.31 9.29 0.28
C THR A 170 -11.38 10.13 -0.59
N ASN A 171 -10.51 10.94 0.02
CA ASN A 171 -9.60 11.82 -0.69
C ASN A 171 -8.25 11.86 0.01
N LEU A 172 -7.19 11.95 -0.79
CA LEU A 172 -5.84 12.19 -0.27
C LEU A 172 -5.66 13.69 -0.06
N ASN A 173 -5.67 14.15 1.20
CA ASN A 173 -5.42 15.56 1.50
C ASN A 173 -4.79 15.76 2.88
N THR A 174 -3.97 16.80 3.04
CA THR A 174 -3.47 17.22 4.37
C THR A 174 -4.50 17.98 5.20
N ALA A 175 -5.56 18.50 4.57
CA ALA A 175 -6.65 19.17 5.25
C ALA A 175 -7.79 18.19 5.51
N ALA A 176 -8.16 18.02 6.79
CA ALA A 176 -9.34 17.26 7.16
C ALA A 176 -10.61 17.84 6.52
N MET A 177 -11.56 16.96 6.19
CA MET A 177 -12.83 17.26 5.50
C MET A 177 -12.68 17.82 4.08
N ALA A 178 -11.48 17.80 3.49
CA ALA A 178 -11.30 18.21 2.10
C ALA A 178 -12.01 17.22 1.16
N MET A 179 -12.77 17.76 0.22
CA MET A 179 -13.57 16.99 -0.76
C MET A 179 -12.87 16.84 -2.11
N ALA A 180 -11.55 17.05 -2.14
CA ALA A 180 -10.73 16.93 -3.33
C ALA A 180 -9.34 16.42 -2.95
N ASP A 181 -8.75 15.62 -3.82
CA ASP A 181 -7.38 15.17 -3.69
C ASP A 181 -6.41 16.35 -3.85
N THR A 182 -5.29 16.30 -3.14
CA THR A 182 -4.14 17.18 -3.34
C THR A 182 -2.87 16.35 -3.43
N SER A 183 -1.81 16.94 -3.97
CA SER A 183 -0.50 16.31 -3.90
C SER A 183 0.07 16.38 -2.49
N ILE A 184 0.72 15.30 -2.05
CA ILE A 184 1.43 15.23 -0.77
C ILE A 184 2.93 15.22 -1.07
N CYS A 185 3.72 16.01 -0.38
CA CYS A 185 5.16 16.02 -0.51
C CYS A 185 5.84 15.56 0.79
N ASP A 186 6.85 14.72 0.66
CA ASP A 186 7.72 14.25 1.73
C ASP A 186 9.18 14.55 1.36
N CYS A 187 9.90 15.23 2.25
CA CYS A 187 11.33 15.54 2.10
C CYS A 187 12.19 14.83 3.16
N THR A 188 11.62 13.84 3.86
CA THR A 188 12.26 13.14 4.96
C THR A 188 12.69 11.75 4.50
N ALA A 189 13.95 11.63 4.06
CA ALA A 189 14.50 10.33 3.74
C ALA A 189 14.58 9.43 4.99
N PRO A 190 14.36 8.10 4.87
CA PRO A 190 14.01 7.36 3.64
C PRO A 190 12.53 7.49 3.25
N PHE A 191 12.24 7.57 1.95
CA PHE A 191 10.87 7.64 1.43
C PHE A 191 10.12 6.32 1.60
N ARG A 192 9.05 6.36 2.40
CA ARG A 192 8.24 5.19 2.76
C ARG A 192 6.77 5.55 2.77
N VAL A 193 5.95 4.61 2.31
CA VAL A 193 4.50 4.64 2.44
C VAL A 193 4.10 3.38 3.22
N GLY A 194 3.70 3.59 4.47
CA GLY A 194 3.14 2.55 5.32
C GLY A 194 1.69 2.29 4.95
N ILE A 195 1.30 1.03 4.79
CA ILE A 195 -0.08 0.61 4.55
C ILE A 195 -0.58 -0.08 5.81
N PHE A 196 -1.65 0.43 6.41
CA PHE A 196 -2.30 -0.17 7.56
C PHE A 196 -3.79 -0.34 7.30
N THR A 197 -4.28 -1.57 7.43
CA THR A 197 -5.71 -1.87 7.45
C THR A 197 -6.04 -2.76 8.63
N ASP A 198 -7.12 -2.45 9.34
CA ASP A 198 -7.56 -3.16 10.52
C ASP A 198 -8.25 -4.50 10.15
N LYS A 199 -8.85 -5.17 11.14
CA LYS A 199 -9.46 -6.49 10.90
C LYS A 199 -10.81 -6.43 10.21
N MET A 200 -11.48 -5.29 10.25
CA MET A 200 -12.79 -5.11 9.65
C MET A 200 -12.64 -4.83 8.16
N ALA A 201 -13.53 -5.43 7.37
CA ALA A 201 -13.56 -5.16 5.95
C ALA A 201 -14.44 -3.94 5.71
N ASP A 202 -13.92 -2.96 4.99
CA ASP A 202 -14.64 -1.76 4.56
C ASP A 202 -15.56 -2.06 3.37
N THR A 203 -16.60 -2.88 3.60
CA THR A 203 -17.51 -3.34 2.54
C THR A 203 -18.44 -2.27 1.97
N GLY A 204 -18.28 -1.01 2.39
CA GLY A 204 -19.15 0.11 2.02
C GLY A 204 -20.51 0.03 2.72
N VAL A 205 -21.25 1.14 2.66
CA VAL A 205 -22.63 1.26 3.14
C VAL A 205 -23.51 1.78 2.00
N ALA A 206 -24.83 1.73 2.11
CA ALA A 206 -25.73 2.15 1.02
C ALA A 206 -25.47 3.57 0.47
N ALA A 207 -24.86 4.45 1.28
CA ALA A 207 -24.50 5.81 0.90
C ALA A 207 -23.06 5.97 0.36
N MET A 208 -22.16 5.00 0.57
CA MET A 208 -20.74 5.09 0.23
C MET A 208 -20.21 3.75 -0.28
N PRO A 209 -19.59 3.69 -1.48
CA PRO A 209 -19.03 2.46 -2.01
C PRO A 209 -17.91 1.95 -1.10
N ALA A 210 -17.61 0.65 -1.21
CA ALA A 210 -16.55 0.04 -0.43
C ALA A 210 -15.17 0.68 -0.67
N SER A 211 -14.32 0.72 0.38
CA SER A 211 -12.96 1.23 0.27
C SER A 211 -12.16 0.35 -0.68
N LYS A 212 -11.70 0.89 -1.80
CA LYS A 212 -10.94 0.16 -2.81
C LYS A 212 -9.44 0.05 -2.46
N GLY A 213 -8.98 0.87 -1.53
CA GLY A 213 -7.56 1.08 -1.26
C GLY A 213 -7.04 2.28 -2.04
N LEU A 214 -5.78 2.21 -2.49
CA LEU A 214 -5.13 3.35 -3.13
C LEU A 214 -4.38 2.99 -4.40
N CYS A 215 -4.32 3.98 -5.29
CA CYS A 215 -3.29 4.14 -6.27
C CYS A 215 -2.66 5.52 -6.16
N LEU A 216 -1.34 5.56 -5.99
CA LEU A 216 -0.54 6.77 -5.99
C LEU A 216 0.49 6.71 -7.11
N GLU A 217 0.67 7.83 -7.80
CA GLU A 217 1.86 8.10 -8.59
C GLU A 217 2.83 8.90 -7.72
N TYR A 218 4.10 8.53 -7.77
CA TYR A 218 5.15 9.30 -7.12
C TYR A 218 6.08 9.93 -8.16
N LYS A 219 6.63 11.09 -7.82
CA LYS A 219 7.68 11.76 -8.56
C LYS A 219 8.69 12.35 -7.57
N GLN A 220 9.96 11.99 -7.72
CA GLN A 220 11.03 12.58 -6.95
C GLN A 220 11.35 13.99 -7.46
N LEU A 221 11.65 14.88 -6.54
CA LEU A 221 12.03 16.26 -6.79
C LEU A 221 13.48 16.53 -6.31
N PRO A 222 14.29 17.26 -7.08
CA PRO A 222 15.66 17.64 -6.71
C PRO A 222 15.73 18.32 -5.34
#